data_AF-A0A369BER0-F1
#
_entry.id   AF-A0A369BER0-F1
#
_cell.length_a   1.000
_cell.length_b   1.000
_cell.length_c   1.000
_cell.angle_alpha   90.00
_cell.angle_beta   90.00
_cell.angle_gamma   90.00
#
_symmetry.space_group_name_H-M   'P 1'
#
loop_
_entity.id
_entity.type
_entity.pdbx_description
1 polymer ?
#
loop_
_entity_poly.entity_id
_entity_poly.type
_entity_poly.pdbx_seq_one_letter_code
_entity_poly.pdbx_strand_id
1 'polypeptide(L)' 'MLKRALRTAIGVSIGVTIGFVVLPRIFLPQLYNSTYPPVLQQALLYLAISYAICFFVCLLIEWIKSKCEKKG' A
#
# COMPACT_ATOMS: atom_id res chain seq x y z
N MET A 1 -8.20 -11.78 -13.54
CA MET A 1 -8.24 -11.53 -12.08
C MET A 1 -7.33 -10.36 -11.67
N LEU A 2 -6.22 -10.15 -12.37
CA LEU A 2 -5.34 -8.97 -12.29
C LEU A 2 -6.05 -7.59 -12.16
N LYS A 3 -7.09 -7.29 -12.94
CA LYS A 3 -7.84 -6.01 -12.82
C LYS A 3 -8.48 -5.81 -11.44
N ARG A 4 -8.89 -6.88 -10.76
CA ARG A 4 -9.44 -6.83 -9.40
C ARG A 4 -8.32 -6.60 -8.39
N ALA A 5 -7.18 -7.29 -8.54
CA ALA A 5 -6.00 -7.06 -7.72
C ALA A 5 -5.48 -5.62 -7.81
N LEU A 6 -5.43 -5.02 -9.01
CA LEU A 6 -5.09 -3.60 -9.17
C LEU A 6 -6.07 -2.67 -8.44
N ARG A 7 -7.38 -2.90 -8.58
CA ARG A 7 -8.39 -2.09 -7.88
C ARG A 7 -8.29 -2.22 -6.36
N THR A 8 -8.03 -3.43 -5.84
CA THR A 8 -7.81 -3.66 -4.42
C THR A 8 -6.53 -2.99 -3.93
N ALA A 9 -5.44 -3.10 -4.68
CA ALA A 9 -4.16 -2.47 -4.34
C ALA A 9 -4.25 -0.94 -4.28
N ILE A 10 -5.06 -0.31 -5.13
CA ILE A 10 -5.32 1.13 -5.08
C ILE A 10 -6.05 1.51 -3.78
N GLY A 11 -7.08 0.76 -3.38
CA GLY A 11 -7.80 1.03 -2.13
C GLY A 11 -6.92 0.84 -0.89
N VAL A 12 -6.11 -0.22 -0.88
CA VAL A 12 -5.17 -0.51 0.22
C VAL A 12 -4.07 0.56 0.29
N SER A 13 -3.50 0.98 -0.84
CA SER A 13 -2.44 1.99 -0.84
C SER A 13 -2.95 3.36 -0.37
N ILE A 14 -4.16 3.74 -0.76
CA ILE A 14 -4.82 4.96 -0.26
C ILE A 14 -5.05 4.86 1.25
N GLY A 15 -5.60 3.73 1.73
CA GLY A 15 -5.83 3.50 3.16
C GLY A 15 -4.55 3.55 4.00
N VAL A 16 -3.47 2.93 3.52
CA VAL A 16 -2.16 2.96 4.18
C VAL A 16 -1.60 4.39 4.18
N THR A 17 -1.69 5.11 3.07
CA THR A 17 -1.19 6.50 3.00
C THR A 17 -1.95 7.41 3.97
N ILE A 18 -3.27 7.28 4.06
CA ILE A 18 -4.08 8.05 5.01
C ILE A 18 -3.75 7.65 6.45
N GLY A 19 -3.70 6.35 6.76
CA GLY A 19 -3.45 5.85 8.11
C GLY A 19 -2.05 6.15 8.63
N PHE A 20 -1.01 6.01 7.81
CA PHE A 20 0.38 6.17 8.23
C PHE A 20 0.94 7.58 8.05
N VAL A 21 0.41 8.37 7.12
CA VAL A 21 0.97 9.71 6.82
C VAL A 21 0.02 10.81 7.25
N VAL A 22 -1.28 10.70 6.92
CA VAL A 22 -2.24 11.78 7.16
C VAL A 22 -2.70 11.80 8.62
N LEU A 23 -3.13 10.66 9.17
CA LEU A 23 -3.60 10.56 10.56
C LEU A 23 -2.57 11.04 11.60
N PRO A 24 -1.33 10.52 11.64
CA PRO A 24 -0.37 10.93 12.66
C PRO A 24 0.05 12.40 12.55
N ARG A 25 -0.03 13.00 11.36
CA ARG A 25 0.21 14.44 11.17
C ARG A 25 -0.95 15.31 11.66
N ILE A 26 -2.19 14.83 11.62
CA ILE A 26 -3.35 15.51 12.20
C ILE A 26 -3.36 15.38 13.72
N PHE A 27 -3.07 14.18 14.24
CA PHE A 27 -3.11 13.90 15.68
C PHE A 27 -1.86 14.37 16.45
N LEU A 28 -0.68 14.34 15.84
CA LEU A 28 0.59 14.79 16.44
C LEU A 28 1.36 15.76 15.52
N PRO A 29 0.79 16.94 15.21
CA PRO A 29 1.40 17.89 14.28
C PRO A 29 2.78 18.39 14.76
N GLN A 30 3.00 18.55 16.06
CA GLN A 30 4.30 19.00 16.59
C GLN A 30 5.44 18.02 16.31
N LEU A 31 5.15 16.71 16.19
CA LEU A 31 6.17 15.68 16.02
C LEU A 31 6.44 15.33 14.55
N TYR A 32 5.45 15.53 13.68
CA TYR A 32 5.50 15.09 12.29
C TYR A 32 5.51 16.25 11.28
N ASN A 33 5.04 17.45 11.63
CA ASN A 33 4.92 18.56 10.67
C ASN A 33 6.24 19.31 10.42
N SER A 34 7.20 19.24 11.36
CA SER A 34 8.54 19.84 11.21
C SER A 34 9.61 18.84 10.73
N THR A 35 9.22 17.61 10.38
CA THR A 35 10.16 16.50 10.13
C THR A 35 10.35 16.29 8.63
N TYR A 36 11.61 16.22 8.19
CA TYR A 36 12.01 15.88 6.82
C TYR A 36 11.82 14.38 6.59
N PRO A 37 11.30 13.91 5.44
CA PRO A 37 10.94 14.64 4.22
C PRO A 37 9.54 15.29 4.24
N PRO A 38 9.28 16.27 3.34
CA PRO A 38 7.97 16.93 3.20
C PRO A 38 6.83 15.93 2.97
N VAL A 39 5.63 16.28 3.48
CA VAL A 39 4.42 15.43 3.49
C VAL A 39 4.17 14.74 2.16
N LEU A 40 4.27 15.50 1.07
CA LEU A 40 4.01 15.01 -0.28
C LEU A 40 5.00 13.91 -0.68
N GLN A 41 6.29 14.08 -0.40
CA GLN A 41 7.30 13.05 -0.69
C GLN A 41 7.08 11.79 0.14
N GLN A 42 6.77 11.95 1.43
CA GLN A 42 6.51 10.80 2.31
C GLN A 42 5.25 10.04 1.88
N ALA A 43 4.19 10.74 1.52
CA ALA A 43 2.95 10.15 1.00
C ALA A 43 3.19 9.39 -0.30
N LEU A 44 3.93 9.97 -1.24
CA LEU A 44 4.26 9.33 -2.53
C LEU A 44 5.09 8.06 -2.33
N LEU A 45 6.09 8.09 -1.45
CA LEU A 45 6.90 6.94 -1.07
C LEU A 45 6.07 5.83 -0.44
N TYR A 46 5.23 6.16 0.54
CA TYR A 46 4.35 5.19 1.20
C TYR A 46 3.33 4.60 0.23
N LEU A 47 2.77 5.40 -0.67
CA LEU A 47 1.82 4.95 -1.67
C LEU A 47 2.48 3.99 -2.67
N ALA A 48 3.68 4.32 -3.16
CA ALA A 48 4.43 3.46 -4.08
C ALA A 48 4.85 2.13 -3.43
N ILE A 49 5.39 2.17 -2.21
CA ILE A 49 5.85 0.97 -1.49
C ILE A 49 4.66 0.08 -1.12
N SER A 50 3.60 0.65 -0.55
CA SER A 50 2.41 -0.13 -0.17
C SER A 50 1.72 -0.76 -1.38
N TYR A 51 1.64 -0.03 -2.50
CA TYR A 51 1.13 -0.57 -3.76
C TYR A 51 2.00 -1.73 -4.26
N ALA A 52 3.32 -1.58 -4.29
CA ALA A 52 4.24 -2.62 -4.73
C ALA A 52 4.12 -3.88 -3.86
N ILE A 53 4.13 -3.74 -2.53
CA ILE A 53 3.99 -4.86 -1.60
C ILE A 53 2.63 -5.56 -1.82
N CYS A 54 1.54 -4.81 -1.88
CA CYS A 54 0.21 -5.39 -2.08
C CYS A 54 0.11 -6.12 -3.43
N PHE A 55 0.68 -5.56 -4.49
CA PHE A 55 0.76 -6.19 -5.80
C PHE A 55 1.55 -7.50 -5.76
N PHE A 56 2.73 -7.52 -5.13
CA PHE A 56 3.53 -8.73 -4.97
C PHE A 56 2.81 -9.82 -4.18
N VAL A 57 2.15 -9.46 -3.08
CA VAL A 57 1.36 -10.41 -2.28
C VAL A 57 0.21 -11.00 -3.09
N CYS A 58 -0.52 -10.18 -3.85
CA CYS A 58 -1.57 -10.67 -4.75
C CYS A 58 -1.02 -11.63 -5.81
N LEU A 59 0.11 -11.29 -6.44
CA LEU A 59 0.79 -12.14 -7.41
C LEU A 59 1.20 -13.49 -6.81
N LEU A 60 1.73 -13.47 -5.58
CA LEU A 60 2.17 -14.66 -4.87
C LEU A 60 0.98 -15.58 -4.56
N ILE A 61 -0.15 -15.00 -4.11
CA ILE A 61 -1.40 -15.74 -3.87
C ILE A 61 -1.93 -16.36 -5.17
N GLU A 62 -1.98 -15.60 -6.26
CA GLU A 62 -2.41 -16.12 -7.57
C GLU A 62 -1.49 -17.25 -8.07
N TRP A 63 -0.17 -17.12 -7.86
CA TRP A 63 0.81 -18.14 -8.24
C TRP A 63 0.63 -19.44 -7.44
N ILE A 64 0.45 -19.34 -6.12
CA ILE A 64 0.18 -20.50 -5.26
C ILE A 64 -1.13 -21.17 -5.69
N LYS A 65 -2.19 -20.38 -5.94
CA LYS A 65 -3.49 -20.91 -6.38
C LYS A 65 -3.37 -21.64 -7.72
N SER A 66 -2.64 -21.09 -8.68
CA SER A 66 -2.39 -21.73 -9.99
C SER A 66 -1.60 -23.04 -9.87
N LYS A 67 -0.66 -23.12 -8.92
CA LYS A 67 0.07 -24.36 -8.61
C LYS A 67 -0.82 -25.40 -7.92
N CYS A 68 -1.81 -24.97 -7.13
CA CYS A 68 -2.75 -25.85 -6.45
C CYS A 68 -3.81 -26.41 -7.42
N GLU A 69 -4.31 -25.61 -8.37
CA GLU A 69 -5.26 -26.04 -9.40
C GLU A 69 -4.67 -27.05 -10.40
N LYS A 70 -3.34 -27.02 -10.65
CA LYS A 70 -2.69 -27.99 -11.54
C LYS A 70 -2.49 -29.39 -10.94
N LYS A 71 -2.89 -29.61 -9.68
CA LYS A 71 -2.76 -30.89 -8.97
C LYS A 71 -4.09 -31.61 -8.72
N GLY A 72 -5.23 -31.03 -9.11
CA GLY A 72 -6.54 -31.67 -9.09
C GLY A 72 -6.97 -32.07 -10.49
#